data_AF-A0A819Q5I6-F1
#
_entry.id   AF-A0A819Q5I6-F1
#
_cell.length_a   1.000
_cell.length_b   1.000
_cell.length_c   1.000
_cell.angle_alpha   90.00
_cell.angle_beta   90.00
_cell.angle_gamma   90.00
#
_symmetry.space_group_name_H-M   'P 1'
#
loop_
_entity.id
_entity.type
_entity.pdbx_description
1 polymer ?
#
loop_
_entity_poly.entity_id
_entity_poly.type
_entity_poly.pdbx_seq_one_letter_code
_entity_poly.pdbx_strand_id
1 'polypeptide(L)'
;MSKRHPSKIIETFDEQLSSLSPDELKTFVAHVQHRLDDINEKDKEKEKVPQEENNIFSRVCLLSLLLILQSGSSFILQSFSELISRHILITMYLTMLVGAGGNAGNQAAVLVIRRLATSNTFSIRSLIIREAFSALIIGTVVTLIGFIRVWLEEHGAILPSLTIGIALFCIVTSSILLGTILPIILQRVIHVDAAHAGPIIQVIMDILGVCITCAVGQRFLVNSSYAKHKEL
;
A
#
# COMPACT_ATOMS: atom_id res chain seq x y z
N MET A 1 -25.15 -19.65 25.49
CA MET A 1 -24.86 -20.48 24.29
C MET A 1 -23.99 -21.65 24.71
N SER A 2 -24.59 -22.83 24.83
CA SER A 2 -23.94 -24.07 25.29
C SER A 2 -22.95 -24.57 24.24
N LYS A 3 -21.66 -24.64 24.58
CA LYS A 3 -20.64 -25.30 23.75
C LYS A 3 -21.03 -26.77 23.63
N ARG A 4 -21.46 -27.24 22.45
CA ARG A 4 -21.66 -28.67 22.20
C ARG A 4 -20.30 -29.34 22.25
N HIS A 5 -20.08 -30.11 23.31
CA HIS A 5 -18.86 -30.88 23.51
C HIS A 5 -18.72 -31.90 22.36
N PRO A 6 -17.55 -32.03 21.70
CA PRO A 6 -17.35 -32.93 20.57
C PRO A 6 -17.65 -34.41 20.91
N SER A 7 -17.53 -34.80 22.18
CA SER A 7 -17.86 -36.14 22.66
C SER A 7 -19.34 -36.51 22.46
N LYS A 8 -20.28 -35.58 22.68
CA LYS A 8 -21.71 -35.85 22.49
C LYS A 8 -22.08 -36.05 21.03
N ILE A 9 -21.38 -35.39 20.11
CA ILE A 9 -21.63 -35.55 18.67
C ILE A 9 -21.16 -36.94 18.22
N ILE A 10 -20.00 -37.39 18.71
CA ILE A 10 -19.47 -38.71 18.40
C ILE A 10 -20.38 -39.81 18.97
N GLU A 11 -20.83 -39.69 20.22
CA GLU A 11 -21.76 -40.65 20.84
C GLU A 11 -23.09 -40.75 20.09
N THR A 12 -23.69 -39.61 19.73
CA THR A 12 -24.97 -39.60 18.99
C THR A 12 -24.82 -40.22 17.60
N PHE A 13 -23.66 -40.02 16.97
CA PHE A 13 -23.37 -40.55 15.64
C PHE A 13 -23.10 -42.06 15.66
N ASP A 14 -22.44 -42.55 16.71
CA ASP A 14 -22.18 -43.97 16.93
C ASP A 14 -23.49 -44.75 17.20
N GLU A 15 -24.39 -44.14 17.97
CA GLU A 15 -25.73 -44.68 18.22
C GLU A 15 -26.55 -44.78 16.91
N GLN A 16 -26.49 -43.76 16.05
CA GLN A 16 -27.12 -43.79 14.72
C GLN A 16 -26.48 -44.84 13.79
N LEU A 17 -25.16 -44.99 13.81
CA LEU A 17 -24.43 -45.99 13.03
C LEU A 17 -24.79 -47.43 13.44
N SER A 18 -24.95 -47.65 14.75
CA SER A 18 -25.31 -48.97 15.31
C SER A 18 -26.75 -49.40 14.99
N SER A 19 -27.62 -48.45 14.61
CA SER A 19 -29.02 -48.70 14.28
C SER A 19 -29.28 -49.01 12.79
N LEU A 20 -28.26 -48.89 11.93
CA LEU A 20 -28.37 -49.11 10.49
C LEU A 20 -28.24 -50.59 10.12
N SER A 21 -28.99 -51.01 9.09
CA SER A 21 -28.81 -52.35 8.52
C SER A 21 -27.48 -52.48 7.76
N PRO A 22 -26.94 -53.69 7.55
CA PRO A 22 -25.64 -53.88 6.87
C PRO A 22 -25.55 -53.27 5.46
N ASP A 23 -26.67 -53.20 4.74
CA ASP A 23 -26.73 -52.65 3.39
C ASP A 23 -26.74 -51.11 3.39
N GLU A 24 -27.47 -50.49 4.32
CA GLU A 24 -27.46 -49.04 4.51
C GLU A 24 -26.09 -48.56 5.01
N LEU A 25 -25.41 -49.35 5.84
CA LEU A 25 -24.07 -49.07 6.32
C LEU A 25 -23.04 -49.12 5.17
N LYS A 26 -23.18 -50.07 4.24
CA LYS A 26 -22.37 -50.10 3.00
C LYS A 26 -22.62 -48.88 2.12
N THR A 27 -23.88 -48.48 1.92
CA THR A 27 -24.22 -47.29 1.13
C THR A 27 -23.67 -46.02 1.78
N PHE A 28 -23.77 -45.92 3.11
CA PHE A 28 -23.24 -44.80 3.87
C PHE A 28 -21.72 -44.72 3.79
N VAL A 29 -21.01 -45.83 4.00
CA VAL A 29 -19.55 -45.90 3.87
C VAL A 29 -19.11 -45.54 2.45
N ALA A 30 -19.80 -46.03 1.42
CA ALA A 30 -19.51 -45.68 0.03
C ALA A 30 -19.70 -44.17 -0.25
N HIS A 31 -20.76 -43.57 0.31
CA HIS A 31 -21.01 -42.14 0.19
C HIS A 31 -19.95 -41.30 0.91
N VAL A 32 -19.54 -41.70 2.12
CA VAL A 32 -18.47 -41.03 2.87
C VAL A 32 -17.14 -41.15 2.13
N GLN A 33 -16.81 -42.34 1.60
CA GLN A 33 -15.59 -42.57 0.86
C GLN A 33 -15.50 -41.68 -0.39
N HIS A 34 -16.58 -41.61 -1.17
CA HIS A 34 -16.65 -40.71 -2.34
C HIS A 34 -16.45 -39.24 -1.95
N ARG A 35 -17.05 -38.80 -0.84
CA ARG A 35 -16.90 -37.42 -0.36
C ARG A 35 -15.49 -37.13 0.14
N LEU A 36 -14.82 -38.12 0.75
CA LEU A 36 -13.41 -38.02 1.13
C LEU A 36 -12.53 -37.92 -0.11
N ASP A 37 -12.79 -38.72 -1.15
CA ASP A 37 -12.05 -38.68 -2.41
C ASP A 37 -12.22 -37.33 -3.13
N ASP A 38 -13.44 -36.78 -3.19
CA ASP A 38 -13.72 -35.45 -3.75
C ASP A 38 -12.98 -34.32 -3.00
N ILE A 39 -12.88 -34.42 -1.68
CA ILE A 39 -12.13 -33.46 -0.85
C ILE A 39 -10.64 -33.57 -1.15
N ASN A 40 -10.12 -34.80 -1.23
CA ASN A 40 -8.72 -35.06 -1.50
C ASN A 40 -8.30 -34.59 -2.91
N GLU A 41 -9.18 -34.72 -3.90
CA GLU A 41 -8.96 -34.21 -5.25
C GLU A 41 -8.99 -32.68 -5.31
N LYS A 42 -9.94 -32.04 -4.62
CA LYS A 42 -9.99 -30.58 -4.51
C LYS A 42 -8.81 -29.99 -3.75
N ASP A 43 -8.29 -30.69 -2.75
CA ASP A 43 -7.09 -30.27 -2.03
C ASP A 43 -5.84 -30.43 -2.90
N LYS A 44 -5.75 -31.49 -3.72
CA LYS A 44 -4.71 -31.63 -4.75
C LYS A 44 -4.79 -30.56 -5.85
N GLU A 45 -5.99 -30.13 -6.24
CA GLU A 45 -6.16 -28.99 -7.17
C GLU A 45 -5.77 -27.66 -6.52
N LYS A 46 -6.03 -27.47 -5.22
CA LYS A 46 -5.54 -26.30 -4.48
C LYS A 46 -4.03 -26.30 -4.27
N GLU A 47 -3.40 -27.48 -4.24
CA GLU A 47 -1.94 -27.63 -4.15
C GLU A 47 -1.22 -27.37 -5.49
N LYS A 48 -1.97 -27.24 -6.60
CA LYS A 48 -1.46 -26.66 -7.87
C LYS A 48 -1.41 -25.14 -7.87
N VAL A 49 -1.39 -24.47 -6.71
CA VAL A 49 -0.85 -23.11 -6.65
C VAL A 49 0.64 -23.25 -6.95
N PRO A 50 1.17 -22.61 -8.02
CA PRO A 50 2.59 -22.65 -8.30
C PRO A 50 3.32 -22.27 -7.02
N GLN A 51 4.09 -23.21 -6.48
CA GLN A 51 4.93 -22.98 -5.34
C GLN A 51 5.91 -21.90 -5.81
N GLU A 52 5.65 -20.65 -5.44
CA GLU A 52 6.48 -19.50 -5.79
C GLU A 52 7.82 -19.76 -5.12
N GLU A 53 8.71 -20.41 -5.87
CA GLU A 53 10.02 -20.84 -5.41
C GLU A 53 10.66 -19.60 -4.78
N ASN A 54 10.99 -19.71 -3.49
CA ASN A 54 11.42 -18.61 -2.65
C ASN A 54 12.85 -18.22 -3.09
N ASN A 55 12.95 -17.65 -4.28
CA ASN A 55 14.18 -17.55 -5.03
C ASN A 55 14.87 -16.28 -4.53
N ILE A 56 15.72 -16.45 -3.51
CA ILE A 56 16.47 -15.37 -2.86
C ILE A 56 17.17 -14.51 -3.92
N PHE A 57 17.69 -15.12 -4.98
CA PHE A 57 18.32 -14.44 -6.09
C PHE A 57 17.39 -13.44 -6.80
N SER A 58 16.14 -13.83 -7.09
CA SER A 58 15.16 -12.93 -7.71
C SER A 58 14.83 -11.75 -6.79
N ARG A 59 14.70 -12.00 -5.48
CA ARG A 59 14.46 -10.95 -4.49
C ARG A 59 15.65 -9.99 -4.36
N VAL A 60 16.87 -10.52 -4.29
CA VAL A 60 18.11 -9.71 -4.24
C VAL A 60 18.24 -8.86 -5.49
N CYS A 61 17.99 -9.42 -6.67
CA CYS A 61 18.03 -8.69 -7.94
C CYS A 61 17.01 -7.54 -7.95
N LEU A 62 15.76 -7.82 -7.57
CA LEU A 62 14.70 -6.82 -7.49
C LEU A 62 15.04 -5.71 -6.48
N LEU A 63 15.43 -6.06 -5.25
CA LEU A 63 15.78 -5.09 -4.21
C LEU A 63 16.99 -4.24 -4.63
N SER A 64 17.99 -4.84 -5.28
CA SER A 64 19.16 -4.12 -5.78
C SER A 64 18.77 -3.13 -6.88
N LEU A 65 17.88 -3.53 -7.81
CA LEU A 65 17.36 -2.64 -8.84
C LEU A 65 16.57 -1.47 -8.22
N LEU A 66 15.68 -1.77 -7.27
CA LEU A 66 14.89 -0.75 -6.58
C LEU A 66 15.79 0.24 -5.83
N LEU A 67 16.85 -0.24 -5.18
CA LEU A 67 17.84 0.60 -4.48
C LEU A 67 18.55 1.57 -5.45
N ILE A 68 18.99 1.07 -6.61
CA ILE A 68 19.65 1.91 -7.63
C ILE A 68 18.67 2.98 -8.15
N LEU A 69 17.42 2.59 -8.42
CA LEU A 69 16.40 3.54 -8.88
C LEU A 69 16.08 4.59 -7.81
N GLN A 70 15.90 4.18 -6.55
CA GLN A 70 15.63 5.08 -5.43
C GLN A 70 16.78 6.07 -5.18
N SER A 71 18.03 5.65 -5.44
CA SER A 71 19.21 6.52 -5.38
C SER A 71 19.14 7.71 -6.35
N GLY A 72 18.24 7.66 -7.34
CA GLY A 72 17.92 8.77 -8.24
C GLY A 72 17.49 10.06 -7.51
N SER A 73 16.86 9.93 -6.33
CA SER A 73 16.46 11.05 -5.48
C SER A 73 17.65 11.95 -5.06
N SER A 74 18.85 11.37 -4.92
CA SER A 74 20.07 12.11 -4.59
C SER A 74 20.49 13.11 -5.67
N PHE A 75 20.23 12.84 -6.95
CA PHE A 75 20.52 13.79 -8.03
C PHE A 75 19.60 15.03 -7.97
N ILE A 76 18.36 14.83 -7.53
CA ILE A 76 17.41 15.92 -7.31
C ILE A 76 17.93 16.80 -6.15
N LEU A 77 18.27 16.19 -5.00
CA LEU A 77 18.82 16.95 -3.87
C LEU A 77 20.08 17.75 -4.26
N GLN A 78 20.99 17.17 -5.06
CA GLN A 78 22.19 17.87 -5.55
C GLN A 78 21.84 19.10 -6.41
N SER A 79 20.82 18.98 -7.25
CA SER A 79 20.33 20.08 -8.10
C SER A 79 19.72 21.22 -7.28
N PHE A 80 19.23 20.93 -6.08
CA PHE A 80 18.71 21.90 -5.10
C PHE A 80 19.70 22.18 -3.94
N SER A 81 21.00 21.92 -4.14
CA SER A 81 22.02 22.06 -3.08
C SER A 81 22.06 23.45 -2.45
N GLU A 82 21.89 24.52 -3.24
CA GLU A 82 21.83 25.90 -2.72
C GLU A 82 20.58 26.15 -1.86
N LEU A 83 19.44 25.59 -2.25
CA LEU A 83 18.21 25.69 -1.46
C LEU A 83 18.38 24.99 -0.11
N ILE A 84 18.94 23.78 -0.13
CA ILE A 84 19.14 22.92 1.04
C ILE A 84 20.15 23.54 2.00
N SER A 85 21.24 24.12 1.49
CA SER A 85 22.25 24.77 2.35
C SER A 85 21.69 25.96 3.12
N ARG A 86 20.71 26.66 2.56
CA ARG A 86 19.98 27.76 3.22
C ARG A 86 18.84 27.27 4.12
N HIS A 87 18.26 26.10 3.83
CA HIS A 87 17.07 25.58 4.51
C HIS A 87 17.23 24.09 4.85
N ILE A 88 18.04 23.81 5.87
CA ILE A 88 18.32 22.45 6.37
C ILE A 88 17.04 21.69 6.76
N LEU A 89 15.96 22.40 7.14
CA LEU A 89 14.68 21.81 7.51
C LEU A 89 14.09 20.91 6.41
N ILE A 90 14.37 21.19 5.13
CA ILE A 90 13.90 20.37 4.00
C ILE A 90 14.40 18.93 4.14
N THR A 91 15.67 18.74 4.50
CA THR A 91 16.25 17.39 4.65
C THR A 91 15.84 16.76 5.98
N MET A 92 15.61 17.55 7.03
CA MET A 92 15.12 17.05 8.33
C MET A 92 13.74 16.38 8.22
N TYR A 93 12.84 16.91 7.40
CA TYR A 93 11.48 16.38 7.23
C TYR A 93 11.33 15.41 6.04
N LEU A 94 12.38 15.19 5.25
CA LEU A 94 12.32 14.43 4.01
C LEU A 94 11.89 12.97 4.21
N THR A 95 12.44 12.32 5.23
CA THR A 95 12.12 10.92 5.57
C THR A 95 10.66 10.77 5.99
N MET A 96 10.12 11.75 6.73
CA MET A 96 8.71 11.79 7.10
C MET A 96 7.84 11.94 5.87
N LEU A 97 8.16 12.89 4.98
CA LEU A 97 7.36 13.22 3.80
C LEU A 97 7.27 12.03 2.84
N VAL A 98 8.43 11.47 2.49
CA VAL A 98 8.53 10.32 1.58
C VAL A 98 7.90 9.07 2.20
N GLY A 99 8.13 8.82 3.50
CA GLY A 99 7.52 7.71 4.22
C GLY A 99 5.99 7.81 4.28
N ALA A 100 5.45 9.00 4.54
CA ALA A 100 4.01 9.24 4.53
C ALA A 100 3.40 9.01 3.14
N GLY A 101 4.10 9.46 2.09
CA GLY A 101 3.75 9.15 0.70
C GLY A 101 3.68 7.65 0.46
N GLY A 102 4.80 6.95 0.61
CA GLY A 102 4.88 5.50 0.38
C GLY A 102 3.81 4.69 1.13
N ASN A 103 3.58 5.01 2.40
CA ASN A 103 2.54 4.36 3.21
C ASN A 103 1.12 4.63 2.69
N ALA A 104 0.80 5.88 2.33
CA ALA A 104 -0.51 6.24 1.81
C ALA A 104 -0.80 5.59 0.45
N GLY A 105 0.16 5.60 -0.47
CA GLY A 105 0.04 4.95 -1.77
C GLY A 105 -0.08 3.43 -1.65
N ASN A 106 0.71 2.80 -0.77
CA ASN A 106 0.61 1.36 -0.52
C ASN A 106 -0.74 0.96 0.08
N GLN A 107 -1.28 1.78 0.99
CA GLN A 107 -2.62 1.55 1.53
C GLN A 107 -3.69 1.60 0.43
N ALA A 108 -3.62 2.60 -0.46
CA ALA A 108 -4.51 2.69 -1.62
C ALA A 108 -4.35 1.50 -2.57
N ALA A 109 -3.11 1.08 -2.85
CA ALA A 109 -2.81 -0.04 -3.73
C ALA A 109 -3.37 -1.36 -3.20
N VAL A 110 -3.19 -1.67 -1.91
CA VAL A 110 -3.75 -2.87 -1.30
C VAL A 110 -5.27 -2.93 -1.45
N LEU A 111 -5.96 -1.80 -1.26
CA LEU A 111 -7.41 -1.72 -1.45
C LEU A 111 -7.82 -1.99 -2.91
N VAL A 112 -7.07 -1.47 -3.88
CA VAL A 112 -7.36 -1.69 -5.31
C VAL A 112 -7.03 -3.11 -5.75
N ILE A 113 -5.89 -3.67 -5.32
CA ILE A 113 -5.49 -5.05 -5.60
C ILE A 113 -6.56 -6.01 -5.07
N ARG A 114 -7.03 -5.81 -3.84
CA ARG A 114 -8.11 -6.62 -3.26
C ARG A 114 -9.40 -6.53 -4.07
N ARG A 115 -9.75 -5.34 -4.58
CA ARG A 115 -10.92 -5.15 -5.45
C ARG A 115 -10.75 -5.86 -6.79
N LEU A 116 -9.56 -5.79 -7.39
CA LEU A 116 -9.22 -6.51 -8.64
C LEU A 116 -9.35 -8.02 -8.46
N ALA A 117 -8.95 -8.56 -7.30
CA ALA A 117 -9.04 -9.99 -7.01
C ALA A 117 -10.45 -10.48 -6.64
N THR A 118 -11.28 -9.62 -6.02
CA THR A 118 -12.58 -10.05 -5.46
C THR A 118 -13.77 -9.73 -6.38
N SER A 119 -13.66 -8.72 -7.25
CA SER A 119 -14.79 -8.26 -8.08
C SER A 119 -14.51 -8.43 -9.57
N ASN A 120 -15.30 -9.29 -10.22
CA ASN A 120 -15.29 -9.43 -11.68
C ASN A 120 -15.95 -8.24 -12.41
N THR A 121 -16.75 -7.42 -11.72
CA THR A 121 -17.52 -6.33 -12.34
C THR A 121 -17.49 -5.06 -11.49
N PHE A 122 -16.47 -4.22 -11.71
CA PHE A 122 -16.45 -2.86 -11.16
C PHE A 122 -16.01 -1.85 -12.21
N SER A 123 -16.54 -0.63 -12.07
CA SER A 123 -16.16 0.49 -12.93
C SER A 123 -14.85 1.10 -12.45
N ILE A 124 -13.81 1.01 -13.28
CA ILE A 124 -12.49 1.66 -13.03
C ILE A 124 -12.66 3.17 -12.84
N ARG A 125 -13.50 3.80 -13.68
CA ARG A 125 -13.76 5.25 -13.58
C ARG A 125 -14.36 5.61 -12.23
N SER A 126 -15.36 4.86 -11.77
CA SER A 126 -15.98 5.10 -10.45
C SER A 126 -14.98 4.89 -9.31
N LEU A 127 -14.11 3.88 -9.44
CA LEU A 127 -13.04 3.62 -8.48
C LEU A 127 -12.08 4.82 -8.38
N ILE A 128 -11.53 5.28 -9.51
CA ILE A 128 -10.59 6.40 -9.55
C ILE A 128 -11.22 7.67 -8.96
N ILE A 129 -12.46 7.98 -9.32
CA ILE A 129 -13.17 9.15 -8.77
C ILE A 129 -13.30 9.03 -7.25
N ARG A 130 -13.73 7.87 -6.74
CA ARG A 130 -13.86 7.69 -5.29
C ARG A 130 -12.52 7.83 -4.58
N GLU A 131 -11.46 7.22 -5.10
CA GLU A 131 -10.13 7.34 -4.48
C GLU A 131 -9.54 8.75 -4.61
N ALA A 132 -9.90 9.53 -5.64
CA ALA A 132 -9.54 10.94 -5.70
C ALA A 132 -10.19 11.75 -4.56
N PHE A 133 -11.45 11.47 -4.23
CA PHE A 133 -12.10 12.07 -3.05
C PHE A 133 -11.44 11.60 -1.75
N SER A 134 -11.15 10.30 -1.61
CA SER A 134 -10.38 9.78 -0.46
C SER A 134 -9.03 10.47 -0.34
N ALA A 135 -8.32 10.70 -1.44
CA ALA A 135 -7.02 11.35 -1.48
C ALA A 135 -7.09 12.77 -0.92
N LEU A 136 -8.12 13.54 -1.27
CA LEU A 136 -8.31 14.89 -0.74
C LEU A 136 -8.56 14.86 0.77
N ILE A 137 -9.48 14.00 1.24
CA ILE A 137 -9.83 13.93 2.67
C ILE A 137 -8.64 13.46 3.50
N ILE A 138 -8.03 12.34 3.12
CA ILE A 138 -6.87 11.76 3.82
C ILE A 138 -5.70 12.74 3.76
N GLY A 139 -5.44 13.32 2.58
CA GLY A 139 -4.41 14.34 2.38
C GLY A 139 -4.58 15.51 3.34
N THR A 140 -5.79 16.08 3.44
CA THR A 140 -6.06 17.19 4.37
C THR A 140 -5.80 16.81 5.83
N VAL A 141 -6.29 15.64 6.28
CA VAL A 141 -6.13 15.21 7.68
C VAL A 141 -4.66 14.95 8.01
N VAL A 142 -3.96 14.19 7.15
CA VAL A 142 -2.53 13.88 7.35
C VAL A 142 -1.69 15.15 7.30
N THR A 143 -1.98 16.06 6.38
CA THR A 143 -1.31 17.37 6.31
C THR A 143 -1.55 18.20 7.55
N LEU A 144 -2.77 18.24 8.10
CA LEU A 144 -3.04 19.03 9.30
C LEU A 144 -2.22 18.50 10.48
N ILE A 145 -2.16 17.18 10.65
CA ILE A 145 -1.36 16.54 11.71
C ILE A 145 0.14 16.83 11.49
N GLY A 146 0.63 16.66 10.26
CA GLY A 146 2.03 16.93 9.91
C GLY A 146 2.40 18.40 10.09
N PHE A 147 1.51 19.32 9.71
CA PHE A 147 1.69 20.76 9.90
C PHE A 147 1.80 21.11 11.39
N ILE A 148 0.87 20.61 12.23
CA ILE A 148 0.91 20.87 13.67
C ILE A 148 2.21 20.34 14.27
N ARG A 149 2.63 19.14 13.88
CA ARG A 149 3.90 18.56 14.33
C ARG A 149 5.09 19.47 13.99
N VAL A 150 5.24 19.85 12.72
CA VAL A 150 6.34 20.72 12.26
C VAL A 150 6.26 22.09 12.94
N TRP A 151 5.07 22.63 13.12
CA TRP A 151 4.87 23.92 13.79
C TRP A 151 5.31 23.91 15.25
N LEU A 152 5.10 22.79 15.96
CA LEU A 152 5.61 22.61 17.31
C LEU A 152 7.14 22.43 17.34
N GLU A 153 7.71 21.66 16.42
CA GLU A 153 9.16 21.42 16.33
C GLU A 153 9.94 22.68 15.92
N GLU A 154 9.37 23.50 15.04
CA GLU A 154 9.96 24.78 14.57
C GLU A 154 9.58 25.98 15.45
N HIS A 155 9.24 25.76 16.72
CA HIS A 155 8.94 26.80 17.72
C HIS A 155 7.90 27.85 17.25
N GLY A 156 6.89 27.41 16.51
CA GLY A 156 5.80 28.25 16.03
C GLY A 156 6.07 28.93 14.68
N ALA A 157 7.18 28.64 14.00
CA ALA A 157 7.51 29.24 12.70
C ALA A 157 6.50 28.84 11.61
N ILE A 158 5.65 29.78 11.20
CA ILE A 158 4.53 29.52 10.28
C ILE A 158 5.03 29.17 8.87
N LEU A 159 6.00 29.92 8.34
CA LEU A 159 6.44 29.77 6.95
C LEU A 159 7.09 28.39 6.66
N PRO A 160 8.05 27.89 7.46
CA PRO A 160 8.58 26.53 7.31
C PRO A 160 7.50 25.47 7.44
N SER A 161 6.65 25.59 8.46
CA SER A 161 5.57 24.64 8.74
C SER A 161 4.58 24.54 7.60
N LEU A 162 4.18 25.69 7.03
CA LEU A 162 3.27 25.74 5.90
C LEU A 162 3.92 25.16 4.64
N THR A 163 5.20 25.43 4.42
CA THR A 163 5.98 24.88 3.29
C THR A 163 5.98 23.35 3.34
N ILE A 164 6.30 22.77 4.49
CA ILE A 164 6.30 21.31 4.69
C ILE A 164 4.88 20.74 4.63
N GLY A 165 3.88 21.43 5.19
CA GLY A 165 2.48 21.02 5.12
C GLY A 165 1.94 20.96 3.68
N ILE A 166 2.24 21.96 2.86
CA ILE A 166 1.86 21.99 1.44
C ILE A 166 2.57 20.86 0.68
N ALA A 167 3.87 20.65 0.91
CA ALA A 167 4.59 19.54 0.31
C ALA A 167 3.96 18.19 0.69
N LEU A 168 3.67 17.97 1.98
CA LEU A 168 3.02 16.76 2.48
C LEU A 168 1.65 16.52 1.82
N PHE A 169 0.85 17.57 1.66
CA PHE A 169 -0.47 17.46 1.00
C PHE A 169 -0.33 16.96 -0.43
N CYS A 170 0.55 17.60 -1.20
CA CYS A 170 0.83 17.22 -2.59
C CYS A 170 1.36 15.79 -2.69
N ILE A 171 2.24 15.39 -1.78
CA ILE A 171 2.84 14.05 -1.73
C ILE A 171 1.78 12.99 -1.43
N VAL A 172 0.99 13.17 -0.38
CA VAL A 172 -0.03 12.18 0.05
C VAL A 172 -1.13 12.05 -1.00
N THR A 173 -1.63 13.16 -1.54
CA THR A 173 -2.67 13.14 -2.58
C THR A 173 -2.17 12.45 -3.85
N SER A 174 -0.98 12.82 -4.34
CA SER A 174 -0.37 12.17 -5.51
C SER A 174 -0.11 10.69 -5.26
N SER A 175 0.30 10.33 -4.04
CA SER A 175 0.58 8.93 -3.70
C SER A 175 -0.66 8.06 -3.69
N ILE A 176 -1.78 8.53 -3.14
CA ILE A 176 -3.04 7.77 -3.14
C ILE A 176 -3.57 7.58 -4.56
N LEU A 177 -3.47 8.61 -5.41
CA LEU A 177 -3.83 8.51 -6.82
C LEU A 177 -2.93 7.49 -7.56
N LEU A 178 -1.61 7.57 -7.34
CA LEU A 178 -0.65 6.65 -7.93
C LEU A 178 -0.90 5.21 -7.45
N GLY A 179 -1.12 5.01 -6.15
CA GLY A 179 -1.46 3.73 -5.54
C GLY A 179 -2.78 3.16 -6.05
N THR A 180 -3.70 4.02 -6.50
CA THR A 180 -4.95 3.58 -7.14
C THR A 180 -4.73 3.16 -8.59
N ILE A 181 -3.97 3.95 -9.35
CA ILE A 181 -3.82 3.79 -10.80
C ILE A 181 -2.82 2.67 -11.14
N LEU A 182 -1.70 2.58 -10.41
CA LEU A 182 -0.60 1.69 -10.75
C LEU A 182 -1.00 0.20 -10.76
N PRO A 183 -1.71 -0.35 -9.75
CA PRO A 183 -2.16 -1.74 -9.78
C PRO A 183 -3.08 -2.05 -10.98
N ILE A 184 -3.90 -1.08 -11.39
CA ILE A 184 -4.80 -1.22 -12.55
C ILE A 184 -3.99 -1.29 -13.84
N ILE A 185 -2.99 -0.43 -13.99
CA ILE A 185 -2.08 -0.44 -15.15
C ILE A 185 -1.31 -1.76 -15.20
N LEU A 186 -0.71 -2.17 -14.09
CA LEU A 186 0.05 -3.43 -14.01
C LEU A 186 -0.81 -4.61 -14.44
N GLN A 187 -2.01 -4.75 -13.86
CA GLN A 187 -2.87 -5.89 -14.13
C GLN A 187 -3.51 -5.87 -15.53
N ARG A 188 -4.02 -4.71 -15.98
CA ARG A 188 -4.86 -4.63 -17.20
C ARG A 188 -4.15 -4.19 -18.47
N VAL A 189 -3.00 -3.52 -18.36
CA VAL A 189 -2.27 -2.99 -19.50
C VAL A 189 -0.96 -3.75 -19.70
N ILE A 190 -0.18 -3.88 -18.62
CA ILE A 190 1.16 -4.46 -18.67
C ILE A 190 1.11 -5.99 -18.45
N HIS A 191 0.01 -6.52 -17.90
CA HIS A 191 -0.17 -7.95 -17.59
C HIS A 191 0.88 -8.49 -16.60
N VAL A 192 1.24 -7.65 -15.62
CA VAL A 192 2.16 -7.97 -14.51
C VAL A 192 1.35 -8.05 -13.21
N ASP A 193 1.77 -8.91 -12.28
CA ASP A 193 1.12 -9.05 -10.98
C ASP A 193 1.07 -7.70 -10.25
N ALA A 194 -0.15 -7.29 -9.89
CA ALA A 194 -0.41 -6.07 -9.15
C ALA A 194 0.25 -6.06 -7.76
N ALA A 195 0.66 -7.22 -7.22
CA ALA A 195 1.44 -7.33 -5.97
C ALA A 195 2.77 -6.55 -6.03
N HIS A 196 3.35 -6.38 -7.22
CA HIS A 196 4.57 -5.58 -7.39
C HIS A 196 4.34 -4.06 -7.27
N ALA A 197 3.08 -3.60 -7.22
CA ALA A 197 2.78 -2.18 -7.11
C ALA A 197 3.41 -1.55 -5.86
N GLY A 198 3.40 -2.24 -4.72
CA GLY A 198 3.86 -1.67 -3.44
C GLY A 198 5.32 -1.18 -3.47
N PRO A 199 6.28 -2.06 -3.80
CA PRO A 199 7.68 -1.65 -3.94
C PRO A 199 7.91 -0.57 -5.00
N ILE A 200 7.17 -0.61 -6.12
CA ILE A 200 7.29 0.39 -7.19
C ILE A 200 6.77 1.75 -6.72
N ILE A 201 5.64 1.79 -6.01
CA ILE A 201 5.08 3.01 -5.42
C ILE A 201 6.10 3.63 -4.48
N GLN A 202 6.75 2.84 -3.62
CA GLN A 202 7.76 3.35 -2.70
C GLN A 202 8.86 4.10 -3.45
N VAL A 203 9.48 3.47 -4.45
CA VAL A 203 10.56 4.10 -5.24
C VAL A 203 10.09 5.37 -5.96
N ILE A 204 8.88 5.35 -6.54
CA ILE A 204 8.31 6.55 -7.16
C ILE A 204 8.13 7.65 -6.13
N MET A 205 7.64 7.33 -4.93
CA MET A 205 7.42 8.32 -3.87
C MET A 205 8.72 8.83 -3.26
N ASP A 206 9.80 8.05 -3.23
CA ASP A 206 11.13 8.53 -2.85
C ASP A 206 11.61 9.63 -3.79
N ILE A 207 11.46 9.44 -5.10
CA ILE A 207 11.91 10.42 -6.10
C ILE A 207 10.94 11.60 -6.17
N LEU A 208 9.64 11.33 -6.33
CA LEU A 208 8.61 12.34 -6.46
C LEU A 208 8.45 13.17 -5.19
N GLY A 209 8.56 12.54 -4.02
CA GLY A 209 8.46 13.22 -2.72
C GLY A 209 9.59 14.22 -2.53
N VAL A 210 10.83 13.85 -2.87
CA VAL A 210 11.96 14.78 -2.87
C VAL A 210 11.73 15.92 -3.86
N CYS A 211 11.29 15.61 -5.08
CA CYS A 211 11.04 16.60 -6.12
C CYS A 211 9.97 17.63 -5.70
N ILE A 212 8.84 17.16 -5.17
CA ILE A 212 7.76 18.03 -4.66
C ILE A 212 8.26 18.88 -3.50
N THR A 213 8.98 18.28 -2.55
CA THR A 213 9.48 19.01 -1.36
C THR A 213 10.44 20.13 -1.77
N CYS A 214 11.41 19.83 -2.65
CA CYS A 214 12.35 20.82 -3.15
C CYS A 214 11.65 21.91 -3.99
N ALA A 215 10.69 21.54 -4.85
CA ALA A 215 9.96 22.50 -5.68
C ALA A 215 9.10 23.46 -4.82
N VAL A 216 8.40 22.93 -3.81
CA VAL A 216 7.63 23.75 -2.86
C VAL A 216 8.57 24.62 -2.02
N GLY A 217 9.66 24.06 -1.49
CA GLY A 217 10.68 24.81 -0.76
C GLY A 217 11.26 25.97 -1.58
N GLN A 218 11.64 25.72 -2.83
CA GLN A 218 12.11 26.75 -3.76
C GLN A 218 11.06 27.86 -3.95
N ARG A 219 9.79 27.48 -4.10
CA ARG A 219 8.71 28.44 -4.35
C ARG A 219 8.42 29.32 -3.13
N PHE A 220 8.40 28.76 -1.92
CA PHE A 220 7.95 29.48 -0.72
C PHE A 220 9.09 30.09 0.09
N LEU A 221 10.22 29.39 0.24
CA LEU A 221 11.31 29.84 1.10
C LEU A 221 12.23 30.85 0.38
N VAL A 222 12.56 30.62 -0.89
CA VAL A 222 13.45 31.53 -1.64
C VAL A 222 12.75 32.83 -2.00
N ASN A 223 11.50 32.76 -2.50
CA ASN A 223 10.76 33.98 -2.84
C ASN A 223 10.46 34.86 -1.63
N SER A 224 10.29 34.27 -0.44
CA SER A 224 10.14 35.04 0.80
C SER A 224 11.43 35.74 1.23
N SER A 225 12.60 35.17 0.92
CA SER A 225 13.90 35.78 1.25
C SER A 225 14.21 36.99 0.35
N TYR A 226 13.77 36.96 -0.92
CA TYR A 226 13.89 38.11 -1.83
C TYR A 226 13.00 39.29 -1.44
N ALA A 227 11.81 39.04 -0.88
CA ALA A 227 10.92 40.11 -0.44
C ALA A 227 11.51 40.94 0.73
N LYS A 228 12.16 40.28 1.70
CA LYS A 228 12.82 40.97 2.83
C LYS A 228 14.00 41.84 2.42
N HIS A 229 14.70 41.53 1.32
CA HIS A 229 15.84 42.32 0.85
C HIS A 229 15.44 43.52 -0.03
N LYS A 230 14.18 43.62 -0.46
CA LYS A 230 13.70 44.74 -1.27
C LYS A 230 13.07 45.87 -0.43
N GLU A 231 12.78 45.60 0.85
CA GLU A 231 12.25 46.56 1.82
C GLU A 231 13.33 47.21 2.72
N LEU A 232 14.61 46.91 2.45
CA LEU A 232 15.79 47.51 3.09
C LEU A 232 16.56 48.36 2.06
#